data_AF-A0A0F8ZNB6-F1
#
_entry.id   AF-A0A0F8ZNB6-F1
#
_cell.length_a   1.000
_cell.length_b   1.000
_cell.length_c   1.000
_cell.angle_alpha   90.00
_cell.angle_beta   90.00
_cell.angle_gamma   90.00
#
_symmetry.space_group_name_H-M   'P 1'
#
loop_
_entity.id
_entity.type
_entity.pdbx_description
1 polymer ?
#
loop_
_entity_poly.entity_id
_entity_poly.type
_entity_poly.pdbx_seq_one_letter_code
_entity_poly.pdbx_strand_id
1 'polypeptide(L)'
;MVSNKLKNVLYVGDYNRNYARNYIFINGLKAQKVNVYEVNLAELNKRQRIKKLLSNFGKLRKKKIDIIIFYSLRTSPIDFIFTK
;
A
#
# COMPACT_ATOMS: atom_id res chain seq x y z
N MET A 1 -21.70 11.80 14.33
CA MET A 1 -21.16 11.01 13.19
C MET A 1 -19.72 11.44 12.95
N VAL A 2 -18.75 10.53 13.06
CA VAL A 2 -17.36 10.83 12.69
C VAL A 2 -17.30 10.98 11.17
N SER A 3 -17.06 12.20 10.70
CA SER A 3 -16.84 12.48 9.29
C SER A 3 -15.47 11.92 8.90
N ASN A 4 -15.45 10.72 8.31
CA ASN A 4 -14.23 10.20 7.70
C ASN A 4 -13.90 11.07 6.47
N LYS A 5 -12.97 12.02 6.65
CA LYS A 5 -12.44 12.86 5.56
C LYS A 5 -11.64 12.04 4.53
N LEU A 6 -11.11 10.89 4.95
CA LEU A 6 -10.33 9.97 4.11
C LEU A 6 -11.24 9.07 3.28
N LYS A 7 -11.11 9.15 1.95
CA LYS A 7 -11.91 8.35 1.02
C LYS A 7 -11.08 7.41 0.17
N ASN A 8 -9.82 7.74 -0.11
CA ASN A 8 -8.96 6.99 -1.02
C ASN A 8 -7.56 6.80 -0.44
N VAL A 9 -7.18 5.55 -0.17
CA VAL A 9 -5.87 5.18 0.36
C VAL A 9 -5.17 4.29 -0.65
N LEU A 10 -3.91 4.59 -0.94
CA LEU A 10 -3.02 3.70 -1.68
C LEU A 10 -2.14 2.97 -0.68
N TYR A 11 -2.29 1.65 -0.58
CA TYR A 11 -1.43 0.79 0.21
C TYR A 11 -0.38 0.11 -0.68
N VAL A 12 0.89 0.31 -0.37
CA VAL A 12 2.04 -0.29 -1.06
C VAL A 12 2.82 -1.11 -0.05
N GLY A 13 2.91 -2.42 -0.25
CA GLY A 13 3.55 -3.25 0.75
C GLY A 13 3.53 -4.74 0.50
N ASP A 14 4.18 -5.47 1.41
CA ASP A 14 4.16 -6.93 1.43
C ASP A 14 2.99 -7.39 2.30
N TYR A 15 2.07 -8.18 1.75
CA TYR A 15 1.07 -8.85 2.58
C TYR A 15 0.69 -10.21 2.00
N ASN A 16 0.57 -11.20 2.90
CA ASN A 16 0.05 -12.53 2.59
C ASN A 16 -1.42 -12.57 3.01
N ARG A 17 -2.27 -13.19 2.18
CA ARG A 17 -3.72 -13.36 2.44
C ARG A 17 -3.98 -14.27 3.64
N ASN A 18 -3.00 -15.09 4.03
CA ASN A 18 -3.10 -16.03 5.15
C ASN A 18 -2.65 -15.39 6.48
N TYR A 19 -3.36 -14.36 6.98
CA TYR A 19 -3.13 -13.79 8.34
C TYR A 19 -1.90 -12.88 8.57
N ALA A 20 -1.56 -11.98 7.63
CA ALA A 20 -0.63 -10.88 7.95
C ALA A 20 -1.37 -9.71 8.66
N ARG A 21 -0.75 -9.07 9.66
CA ARG A 21 -1.24 -7.82 10.31
C ARG A 21 -1.72 -6.76 9.29
N ASN A 22 -1.06 -6.72 8.14
CA ASN A 22 -1.37 -5.81 7.03
C ASN A 22 -2.72 -6.08 6.37
N TYR A 23 -3.10 -7.36 6.26
CA TYR A 23 -4.39 -7.75 5.72
C TYR A 23 -5.53 -7.30 6.64
N ILE A 24 -5.34 -7.47 7.96
CA ILE A 24 -6.29 -6.99 8.99
C ILE A 24 -6.43 -5.46 8.90
N PHE A 25 -5.32 -4.73 8.78
CA PHE A 25 -5.31 -3.28 8.63
C PHE A 25 -6.07 -2.80 7.37
N ILE A 26 -5.78 -3.40 6.21
CA ILE A 26 -6.45 -3.08 4.94
C ILE A 26 -7.96 -3.35 5.03
N ASN A 27 -8.36 -4.48 5.62
CA ASN A 27 -9.77 -4.82 5.79
C ASN A 27 -10.47 -3.88 6.77
N GLY A 28 -9.79 -3.42 7.83
CA GLY A 28 -10.30 -2.41 8.74
C GLY A 28 -10.63 -1.10 8.01
N LEU A 29 -9.75 -0.64 7.12
CA LEU A 29 -10.01 0.55 6.29
C LEU A 29 -11.22 0.35 5.37
N LYS A 30 -11.32 -0.79 4.70
CA LYS A 30 -12.46 -1.12 3.83
C LYS A 30 -13.78 -1.18 4.60
N ALA A 31 -13.78 -1.75 5.81
CA ALA A 31 -14.95 -1.79 6.68
C ALA A 31 -15.45 -0.38 7.06
N GLN A 32 -14.55 0.59 7.12
CA GLN A 32 -14.86 2.01 7.34
C GLN A 32 -15.24 2.78 6.06
N LYS A 33 -15.56 2.06 4.96
CA LYS A 33 -15.90 2.61 3.64
C LYS A 33 -14.79 3.46 2.99
N VAL A 34 -13.53 3.17 3.31
CA VAL A 34 -12.37 3.76 2.63
C VAL A 34 -12.04 2.92 1.39
N ASN A 35 -11.85 3.58 0.24
CA ASN A 35 -11.36 2.92 -0.97
C ASN A 35 -9.86 2.65 -0.83
N VAL A 36 -9.47 1.37 -0.73
CA VAL A 36 -8.07 0.99 -0.63
C VAL A 36 -7.58 0.43 -1.97
N TYR A 37 -6.60 1.10 -2.57
CA TYR A 37 -5.86 0.65 -3.75
C TYR A 37 -4.62 -0.10 -3.28
N GLU A 38 -4.50 -1.39 -3.61
CA GLU A 38 -3.45 -2.25 -3.05
C GLU A 38 -2.38 -2.58 -4.09
N VAL A 39 -1.11 -2.39 -3.74
CA VAL A 39 0.05 -2.83 -4.51
C VAL A 39 0.84 -3.83 -3.67
N ASN A 40 0.56 -5.12 -3.88
CA ASN A 40 1.25 -6.20 -3.18
C ASN A 40 2.63 -6.46 -3.81
N LEU A 41 3.69 -6.35 -2.99
CA LEU A 41 5.08 -6.57 -3.38
C LEU A 41 5.67 -7.90 -2.87
N ALA A 42 4.85 -8.74 -2.23
CA ALA A 42 5.26 -10.02 -1.69
C ALA A 42 5.81 -10.93 -2.79
N GLU A 43 6.86 -11.69 -2.45
CA GLU A 43 7.48 -12.71 -3.32
C GLU A 43 8.07 -12.16 -4.65
N LEU A 44 8.22 -10.83 -4.78
CA LEU A 44 8.81 -10.19 -5.95
C LEU A 44 10.26 -9.78 -5.70
N ASN A 45 11.12 -10.01 -6.70
CA ASN A 45 12.48 -9.48 -6.69
C ASN A 45 12.52 -7.97 -6.99
N LYS A 46 13.68 -7.32 -6.80
CA LYS A 46 13.85 -5.86 -6.96
C LYS A 46 13.34 -5.34 -8.31
N ARG A 47 13.69 -6.00 -9.41
CA ARG A 47 13.28 -5.58 -10.77
C ARG A 47 11.78 -5.72 -10.98
N GLN A 48 11.20 -6.81 -10.49
CA GLN A 48 9.75 -7.05 -10.54
C GLN A 48 8.97 -6.05 -9.70
N ARG A 49 9.47 -5.69 -8.51
CA ARG A 49 8.87 -4.67 -7.63
C ARG A 49 8.79 -3.32 -8.32
N ILE A 50 9.89 -2.84 -8.91
CA ILE A 50 9.93 -1.58 -9.66
C ILE A 50 8.92 -1.59 -10.81
N LYS A 51 8.91 -2.66 -11.63
CA LYS A 51 7.94 -2.79 -12.73
C LYS A 51 6.49 -2.75 -12.24
N LYS A 52 6.20 -3.43 -11.13
CA LYS A 52 4.85 -3.47 -10.55
C LYS A 52 4.43 -2.11 -9.99
N LEU A 53 5.32 -1.39 -9.33
CA LEU A 53 5.07 -0.03 -8.85
C LEU A 53 4.74 0.92 -10.01
N LEU A 54 5.59 0.96 -11.05
CA LEU A 54 5.39 1.83 -12.21
C LEU A 54 4.08 1.53 -12.95
N SER A 55 3.76 0.24 -13.15
CA SER A 55 2.50 -0.16 -13.79
C SER A 55 1.27 0.28 -12.98
N ASN A 56 1.31 0.14 -11.65
CA ASN A 56 0.20 0.56 -10.79
C ASN A 56 0.08 2.08 -10.70
N PHE A 57 1.19 2.82 -10.58
CA PHE A 57 1.16 4.28 -10.59
C PHE A 57 0.64 4.84 -11.91
N GLY A 58 0.97 4.21 -13.05
CA GLY A 58 0.38 4.56 -14.35
C GLY A 58 -1.15 4.45 -14.35
N LYS A 59 -1.70 3.36 -13.79
CA LYS A 59 -3.16 3.14 -13.67
C LYS A 59 -3.82 4.09 -12.68
N LEU A 60 -3.10 4.45 -11.61
CA LEU A 60 -3.60 5.30 -10.53
C LEU A 60 -3.44 6.80 -10.81
N ARG A 61 -2.76 7.20 -11.89
CA ARG A 61 -2.47 8.61 -12.24
C ARG A 61 -3.70 9.52 -12.25
N LYS A 62 -4.88 8.99 -12.59
CA LYS A 62 -6.15 9.75 -12.64
C LYS A 62 -6.98 9.63 -11.36
N LYS A 63 -6.53 8.87 -10.37
CA LYS A 63 -7.25 8.67 -9.10
C LYS A 63 -6.81 9.73 -8.09
N LYS A 64 -7.77 10.33 -7.40
CA LYS A 64 -7.49 11.16 -6.23
C LYS A 64 -7.12 10.24 -5.08
N ILE A 65 -5.85 10.26 -4.68
CA ILE A 65 -5.35 9.51 -3.53
C ILE A 65 -5.16 10.51 -2.38
N ASP A 66 -5.83 10.27 -1.26
CA ASP A 66 -5.76 11.15 -0.10
C ASP A 66 -4.55 10.82 0.76
N ILE A 67 -4.20 9.53 0.89
CA ILE A 67 -3.04 9.04 1.64
C ILE A 67 -2.36 7.89 0.90
N ILE A 68 -1.02 7.86 0.97
CA ILE A 68 -0.20 6.72 0.55
C ILE A 68 0.42 6.09 1.80
N ILE A 69 0.25 4.79 1.96
CA ILE A 69 0.81 3.99 3.05
C ILE A 69 1.85 3.06 2.44
N PHE A 70 3.11 3.23 2.86
CA PHE A 70 4.19 2.30 2.57
C PHE A 70 4.39 1.39 3.77
N TYR A 71 4.12 0.10 3.60
CA TYR A 71 4.33 -0.87 4.67
C TYR A 71 5.05 -2.10 4.16
N SER A 72 6.33 -2.18 4.49
CA SER A 72 7.17 -3.35 4.25
C SER A 72 8.44 -3.22 5.07
N LEU A 73 8.79 -4.28 5.79
CA LEU A 73 10.09 -4.41 6.48
C LEU A 73 11.29 -4.46 5.51
N ARG A 74 11.05 -4.47 4.18
CA ARG A 74 12.08 -4.54 3.13
C ARG A 74 11.94 -3.46 2.05
N THR A 75 10.88 -2.64 2.09
CA THR A 75 10.61 -1.57 1.11
C THR A 75 10.10 -0.29 1.75
N SER A 76 10.25 -0.14 3.06
CA SER A 76 10.16 1.18 3.66
C SER A 76 11.24 2.05 3.02
N PRO A 77 10.92 3.20 2.41
CA PRO A 77 11.93 4.16 1.95
C PRO A 77 12.83 4.60 3.11
N ILE A 78 12.32 4.49 4.35
CA ILE A 78 13.00 4.81 5.59
C ILE A 78 14.19 3.87 5.82
N ASP A 79 14.06 2.57 5.59
CA ASP A 79 15.20 1.66 5.74
C ASP A 79 16.33 2.00 4.75
N PHE A 80 16.00 2.49 3.55
CA PHE A 80 17.01 3.00 2.59
C PHE A 80 17.68 4.32 3.02
N ILE A 81 17.03 5.11 3.87
CA ILE A 81 17.60 6.36 4.42
C ILE A 81 18.47 6.06 5.65
N PHE A 82 18.14 5.00 6.41
CA PHE A 82 18.79 4.71 7.70
C PHE A 82 19.78 3.53 7.69
N THR A 83 19.89 2.73 6.62
CA THR A 83 20.99 1.77 6.47
C THR A 83 22.28 2.50 6.07
N LYS A 84 23.16 2.72 7.04
CA LYS A 84 24.61 2.92 6.85
C LYS A 84 25.34 1.58 6.95
#